data_AF-A0AAW1UHN6-F1
#
_entry.id   AF-A0AAW1UHN6-F1
#
_cell.length_a   1.000
_cell.length_b   1.000
_cell.length_c   1.000
_cell.angle_alpha   90.00
_cell.angle_beta   90.00
_cell.angle_gamma   90.00
#
_symmetry.space_group_name_H-M   'P 1'
#
loop_
_entity.id
_entity.type
_entity.pdbx_description
1 polymer ?
#
loop_
_entity_poly.entity_id
_entity_poly.type
_entity_poly.pdbx_seq_one_letter_code
_entity_poly.pdbx_strand_id
1 'polypeptide(L)'
;FKLSFKSFVDIIHDAFEACCPLKKITNSTDQRKKWITPEIIRAKHDLKNLYWLYVNLKCQYTFDLYKKAKVSYSSLVSNSRFNYHSELIDQSENKNKTIWWLVSELTGHKVKKQQSAELVVDGVSFRETDELSEIFADYFSTVAETSINRYYVQHMYYFSHVEYEFFLLSTLKARSGRGHKCTQKQKMYW
;
A
#
# COMPACT_ATOMS: atom_id res chain seq x y z
N PHE A 1 -44.99 23.04 -52.86
CA PHE A 1 -45.07 22.31 -51.59
C PHE A 1 -43.82 21.50 -51.23
N LYS A 2 -43.20 20.72 -52.14
CA LYS A 2 -41.99 19.95 -51.79
C LYS A 2 -40.73 20.80 -51.50
N LEU A 3 -40.55 21.90 -52.22
CA LEU A 3 -39.40 22.81 -52.05
C LEU A 3 -39.44 23.60 -50.74
N SER A 4 -40.64 24.04 -50.30
CA SER A 4 -40.81 24.81 -49.07
C SER A 4 -40.63 23.97 -47.81
N PHE A 5 -41.03 22.70 -47.85
CA PHE A 5 -40.84 21.77 -46.73
C PHE A 5 -39.35 21.47 -46.51
N LYS A 6 -38.58 21.31 -47.59
CA LYS A 6 -37.13 21.08 -47.50
C LYS A 6 -36.42 22.24 -46.81
N SER A 7 -36.70 23.48 -47.22
CA SER A 7 -36.10 24.67 -46.62
C SER A 7 -36.42 24.79 -45.12
N PHE A 8 -37.63 24.41 -44.70
CA PHE A 8 -38.00 24.39 -43.28
C PHE A 8 -37.21 23.35 -42.48
N VAL A 9 -37.06 22.14 -43.02
CA VAL A 9 -36.27 21.07 -42.40
C VAL A 9 -34.79 21.47 -42.30
N ASP A 10 -34.24 22.10 -43.35
CA ASP A 10 -32.85 22.54 -43.37
C ASP A 10 -32.57 23.58 -42.27
N ILE A 11 -33.47 24.57 -42.07
CA ILE A 11 -33.33 25.57 -41.00
C ILE A 11 -33.34 24.94 -39.60
N ILE A 12 -34.25 23.97 -39.37
CA ILE A 12 -34.32 23.27 -38.08
C ILE A 12 -33.08 22.43 -37.87
N HIS A 13 -32.60 21.75 -38.91
CA HIS A 13 -31.40 20.93 -38.85
C HIS A 13 -30.16 21.78 -38.53
N ASP A 14 -30.02 22.94 -39.17
CA ASP A 14 -28.91 23.87 -38.91
C ASP A 14 -28.97 24.43 -37.48
N ALA A 15 -30.16 24.80 -36.99
CA ALA A 15 -30.34 25.24 -35.61
C ALA A 15 -30.05 24.10 -34.60
N PHE A 16 -30.38 22.86 -34.95
CA PHE A 16 -30.11 21.68 -34.14
C PHE A 16 -28.62 21.36 -34.07
N GLU A 17 -27.90 21.34 -35.19
CA GLU A 17 -26.45 21.12 -35.21
C GLU A 17 -25.68 22.25 -34.52
N ALA A 18 -26.15 23.50 -34.62
CA ALA A 18 -25.56 24.64 -33.93
C ALA A 18 -25.77 24.60 -32.41
N CYS A 19 -26.96 24.24 -31.94
CA CYS A 19 -27.29 24.19 -30.51
C CYS A 19 -26.87 22.87 -29.84
N CYS A 20 -26.85 21.76 -30.60
CA CYS A 20 -26.64 20.40 -30.13
C CYS A 20 -25.59 19.70 -31.01
N PRO A 21 -24.33 20.17 -31.03
CA PRO A 21 -23.29 19.55 -31.83
C PRO A 21 -23.15 18.08 -31.41
N LEU A 22 -23.38 17.17 -32.37
CA LEU A 22 -23.28 15.74 -32.13
C LEU A 22 -21.83 15.37 -31.83
N LYS A 23 -21.51 15.30 -30.54
CA LYS A 23 -20.22 14.78 -30.09
C LYS A 23 -20.22 13.27 -30.30
N LYS A 24 -19.38 12.80 -31.22
CA LYS A 24 -19.05 11.38 -31.32
C LYS A 24 -18.36 10.98 -30.02
N ILE A 25 -19.09 10.34 -29.12
CA ILE A 25 -18.49 9.63 -28.01
C ILE A 25 -17.81 8.42 -28.64
N THR A 26 -16.49 8.52 -28.83
CA THR A 26 -15.69 7.32 -28.98
C THR A 26 -15.78 6.63 -27.62
N ASN A 27 -16.61 5.60 -27.54
CA ASN A 27 -16.44 4.64 -26.45
C ASN A 27 -15.01 4.17 -26.59
N SER A 28 -14.15 4.61 -25.67
CA SER A 28 -12.82 4.02 -25.53
C SER A 28 -13.06 2.53 -25.32
N THR A 29 -12.97 1.76 -26.40
CA THR A 29 -12.93 0.29 -26.35
C THR A 29 -11.70 -0.18 -25.58
N ASP A 30 -10.79 0.74 -25.31
CA ASP A 30 -9.62 0.55 -24.50
C ASP A 30 -10.01 0.47 -23.02
N GLN A 31 -9.61 -0.63 -22.39
CA GLN A 31 -9.71 -0.93 -20.95
C GLN A 31 -11.05 -1.43 -20.40
N ARG A 32 -11.79 -2.27 -21.14
CA ARG A 32 -12.54 -3.31 -20.42
C ARG A 32 -11.54 -4.01 -19.49
N LYS A 33 -11.86 -4.10 -18.19
CA LYS A 33 -10.97 -4.70 -17.19
C LYS A 33 -10.48 -6.03 -17.75
N LYS A 34 -9.17 -6.13 -18.06
CA LYS A 34 -8.61 -7.21 -18.88
C LYS A 34 -8.84 -8.61 -18.29
N TRP A 35 -9.12 -8.69 -16.99
CA TRP A 35 -9.50 -9.93 -16.29
C TRP A 35 -10.93 -10.43 -16.57
N ILE A 36 -11.79 -9.66 -17.26
CA ILE A 36 -13.18 -10.07 -17.54
C ILE A 36 -13.20 -11.04 -18.73
N THR A 37 -13.45 -12.31 -18.43
CA THR A 37 -13.60 -13.37 -19.43
C THR A 37 -15.03 -13.43 -20.00
N PRO A 38 -15.24 -13.99 -21.20
CA PRO A 38 -16.58 -14.24 -21.74
C PRO A 38 -17.44 -15.13 -20.83
N GLU A 39 -16.81 -16.00 -20.05
CA GLU A 39 -17.49 -16.83 -19.05
C GLU A 39 -18.13 -16.01 -17.94
N ILE A 40 -17.43 -15.00 -17.40
CA ILE A 40 -18.00 -14.08 -16.42
C ILE A 40 -19.21 -13.34 -17.00
N ILE A 41 -19.15 -12.95 -18.27
CA ILE A 41 -20.24 -12.26 -18.96
C ILE A 41 -21.47 -13.18 -19.08
N ARG A 42 -21.27 -14.43 -19.50
CA ARG A 42 -22.34 -15.44 -19.57
C ARG A 42 -22.95 -15.70 -18.19
N ALA A 43 -22.13 -15.99 -17.19
CA ALA A 43 -22.58 -16.24 -15.83
C ALA A 43 -23.34 -15.04 -15.23
N LYS A 44 -22.95 -13.80 -15.56
CA LYS A 44 -23.68 -12.59 -15.16
C LYS A 44 -25.06 -12.52 -15.82
N HIS A 45 -25.16 -12.89 -17.10
CA HIS A 45 -26.43 -12.92 -17.82
C HIS A 45 -27.37 -13.99 -17.22
N ASP A 46 -26.84 -15.19 -16.98
CA ASP A 46 -27.59 -16.29 -16.36
C ASP A 46 -28.08 -15.91 -14.96
N LEU A 47 -27.24 -15.26 -14.17
CA LEU A 47 -27.62 -14.75 -12.85
C LEU A 47 -28.75 -13.73 -12.92
N LYS A 48 -28.74 -12.84 -13.92
CA LYS A 48 -29.81 -11.86 -14.16
C LYS A 48 -31.11 -12.56 -14.54
N ASN A 49 -31.05 -13.59 -15.39
CA ASN A 49 -32.22 -14.37 -15.79
C ASN A 49 -32.83 -15.14 -14.61
N LEU A 50 -31.98 -15.78 -13.80
CA LEU A 50 -32.41 -16.49 -12.59
C LEU A 50 -33.02 -15.53 -11.55
N TYR A 51 -32.45 -14.34 -11.39
CA TYR A 51 -33.04 -13.32 -10.53
C TYR A 51 -34.43 -12.90 -11.02
N TRP A 52 -34.58 -12.68 -12.32
CA TRP A 52 -35.88 -12.38 -12.92
C TRP A 52 -36.89 -13.50 -12.67
N LEU A 53 -36.51 -14.76 -12.88
CA LEU A 53 -37.37 -15.92 -12.59
C LEU A 53 -37.78 -15.98 -11.12
N TYR A 54 -36.83 -15.78 -10.20
CA TYR A 54 -37.10 -15.74 -8.77
C TYR A 54 -38.13 -14.66 -8.39
N VAL A 55 -37.98 -13.44 -8.91
CA VAL A 55 -38.88 -12.32 -8.62
C VAL A 55 -40.29 -12.57 -9.14
N ASN A 56 -40.42 -13.18 -10.33
CA ASN A 56 -41.72 -13.39 -10.98
C ASN A 56 -42.45 -14.64 -10.49
N LEU A 57 -41.75 -15.76 -10.29
CA LEU A 57 -42.36 -17.04 -9.92
C LEU A 57 -42.50 -17.20 -8.39
N LYS A 58 -41.65 -16.53 -7.60
CA LYS A 58 -41.65 -16.57 -6.12
C LYS A 58 -41.68 -17.97 -5.52
N CYS A 59 -41.04 -18.94 -6.18
CA CYS A 59 -40.96 -20.32 -5.70
C CYS A 59 -39.58 -20.64 -5.12
N GLN A 60 -39.56 -21.50 -4.10
CA GLN A 60 -38.32 -21.87 -3.39
C GLN A 60 -37.24 -22.44 -4.33
N TYR A 61 -37.66 -23.25 -5.30
CA TYR A 61 -36.75 -23.83 -6.30
C TYR A 61 -35.96 -22.75 -7.07
N THR A 62 -36.63 -21.70 -7.55
CA THR A 62 -35.96 -20.60 -8.28
C THR A 62 -35.04 -19.78 -7.38
N PHE A 63 -35.39 -19.63 -6.11
CA PHE A 63 -34.52 -18.97 -5.12
C PHE A 63 -33.24 -19.78 -4.89
N ASP A 64 -33.35 -21.09 -4.72
CA ASP A 64 -32.20 -21.97 -4.50
C ASP A 64 -31.26 -22.01 -5.71
N LEU A 65 -31.82 -22.05 -6.93
CA LEU A 65 -31.05 -21.92 -8.17
C LEU A 65 -30.31 -20.59 -8.26
N TYR A 66 -31.00 -19.47 -8.00
CA TYR A 66 -30.39 -18.15 -7.98
C TYR A 66 -29.27 -18.05 -6.94
N LYS A 67 -29.51 -18.54 -5.72
CA LYS A 67 -28.52 -18.55 -4.63
C LYS A 67 -27.26 -19.33 -5.02
N LYS A 68 -27.44 -20.53 -5.60
CA LYS A 68 -26.32 -21.36 -6.08
C LYS A 68 -25.55 -20.64 -7.19
N ALA A 69 -26.24 -20.12 -8.19
CA ALA A 69 -25.62 -19.37 -9.29
C ALA A 69 -24.88 -18.11 -8.79
N LYS A 70 -25.40 -17.42 -7.77
CA LYS A 70 -24.76 -16.26 -7.15
C LYS A 70 -23.42 -16.62 -6.51
N VAL A 71 -23.37 -17.74 -5.78
CA VAL A 71 -22.12 -18.24 -5.16
C VAL A 71 -21.11 -18.63 -6.24
N SER A 72 -21.53 -19.40 -7.25
CA SER A 72 -20.67 -19.78 -8.37
C SER A 72 -20.14 -18.56 -9.13
N TYR A 73 -20.99 -17.58 -9.41
CA TYR A 73 -20.59 -16.32 -10.06
C TYR A 73 -19.56 -15.56 -9.22
N SER A 74 -19.78 -15.44 -7.91
CA SER A 74 -18.83 -14.78 -7.00
C SER A 74 -17.47 -15.48 -7.01
N SER A 75 -17.46 -16.82 -6.95
CA SER A 75 -16.23 -17.60 -7.02
C SER A 75 -15.52 -17.43 -8.37
N LEU A 76 -16.26 -17.47 -9.48
CA LEU A 76 -15.73 -17.27 -10.82
C LEU A 76 -15.05 -15.90 -10.98
N VAL A 77 -15.68 -14.84 -10.46
CA VAL A 77 -15.13 -13.48 -10.49
C VAL A 77 -13.85 -13.39 -9.66
N SER A 78 -13.85 -13.93 -8.44
CA SER A 78 -12.67 -13.93 -7.56
C SER A 78 -11.50 -14.69 -8.19
N ASN A 79 -11.75 -15.89 -8.71
CA ASN A 79 -10.73 -16.73 -9.33
C ASN A 79 -10.17 -16.08 -10.61
N SER A 80 -11.04 -15.51 -11.45
CA SER A 80 -10.58 -14.84 -12.68
C SER A 80 -9.71 -13.62 -12.38
N ARG A 81 -10.05 -12.85 -11.34
CA ARG A 81 -9.21 -11.73 -10.88
C ARG A 81 -7.86 -12.22 -10.36
N PHE A 82 -7.88 -13.23 -9.50
CA PHE A 82 -6.65 -13.81 -8.95
C PHE A 82 -5.73 -14.30 -10.07
N ASN A 83 -6.24 -15.17 -10.95
CA ASN A 83 -5.48 -15.74 -12.06
C ASN A 83 -4.87 -14.66 -12.95
N TYR A 84 -5.65 -13.65 -13.33
CA TYR A 84 -5.16 -12.54 -14.15
C TYR A 84 -4.00 -11.79 -13.49
N HIS A 85 -4.13 -11.47 -12.20
CA HIS A 85 -3.08 -10.73 -11.49
C HIS A 85 -1.84 -11.59 -11.22
N SER A 86 -2.02 -12.88 -10.91
CA SER A 86 -0.93 -13.84 -10.77
C SER A 86 -0.15 -13.99 -12.06
N GLU A 87 -0.84 -14.23 -13.18
CA GLU A 87 -0.21 -14.35 -14.50
C GLU A 87 0.55 -13.08 -14.89
N LEU A 88 -0.01 -11.91 -14.60
CA LEU A 88 0.65 -10.63 -14.85
C LEU A 88 1.96 -10.47 -14.05
N ILE A 89 1.99 -10.94 -12.79
CA ILE A 89 3.20 -10.91 -11.96
C ILE A 89 4.22 -11.91 -12.50
N ASP A 90 3.78 -13.12 -12.85
CA ASP A 90 4.65 -14.21 -13.32
C ASP A 90 5.30 -13.89 -14.67
N GLN A 91 4.56 -13.23 -15.56
CA GLN A 91 5.06 -12.79 -16.88
C GLN A 91 5.93 -11.51 -16.80
N SER A 92 6.00 -10.85 -15.65
CA SER A 92 6.75 -9.59 -15.53
C SER A 92 8.24 -9.82 -15.29
N GLU A 93 9.06 -9.02 -15.99
CA GLU A 93 10.51 -9.03 -15.80
C GLU A 93 10.91 -8.57 -14.38
N ASN A 94 10.24 -7.53 -13.86
CA ASN A 94 10.45 -7.02 -12.51
C ASN A 94 9.20 -7.20 -11.64
N LYS A 95 9.15 -8.32 -10.93
CA LYS A 95 8.02 -8.71 -10.08
C LYS A 95 7.71 -7.67 -9.00
N ASN A 96 8.72 -7.13 -8.34
CA ASN A 96 8.54 -6.14 -7.27
C ASN A 96 7.87 -4.87 -7.80
N LYS A 97 8.36 -4.34 -8.94
CA LYS A 97 7.77 -3.16 -9.56
C LYS A 97 6.31 -3.42 -10.00
N THR A 98 6.05 -4.59 -10.57
CA THR A 98 4.70 -4.99 -11.00
C THR A 98 3.73 -5.11 -9.83
N ILE A 99 4.15 -5.72 -8.72
CA ILE A 99 3.36 -5.84 -7.49
C ILE A 99 3.02 -4.45 -6.93
N TRP A 100 4.01 -3.57 -6.81
CA TRP A 100 3.77 -2.20 -6.32
C TRP A 100 2.85 -1.41 -7.25
N TRP A 101 3.03 -1.55 -8.55
CA TRP A 101 2.13 -0.96 -9.54
C TRP A 101 0.70 -1.50 -9.37
N LEU A 102 0.52 -2.82 -9.24
CA LEU A 102 -0.79 -3.46 -9.00
C LEU A 102 -1.45 -2.95 -7.72
N VAL A 103 -0.71 -2.84 -6.62
CA VAL A 103 -1.21 -2.31 -5.36
C VAL A 103 -1.65 -0.86 -5.52
N SER A 104 -0.85 -0.02 -6.21
CA SER A 104 -1.20 1.38 -6.46
C SER A 104 -2.47 1.52 -7.31
N GLU A 105 -2.62 0.67 -8.32
CA GLU A 105 -3.78 0.62 -9.22
C GLU A 105 -5.05 0.20 -8.46
N LEU A 106 -4.97 -0.87 -7.66
CA LEU A 106 -6.10 -1.41 -6.90
C LEU A 106 -6.55 -0.50 -5.74
N THR A 107 -5.60 0.19 -5.10
CA THR A 107 -5.88 1.09 -3.97
C THR A 107 -6.29 2.49 -4.44
N GLY A 108 -6.34 2.72 -5.77
CA GLY A 108 -6.76 3.99 -6.35
C GLY A 108 -5.86 5.17 -6.00
N HIS A 109 -4.63 4.91 -5.56
CA HIS A 109 -3.63 5.94 -5.32
C HIS A 109 -3.15 6.44 -6.67
N LYS A 110 -3.90 7.38 -7.25
CA LYS A 110 -3.38 8.22 -8.32
C LYS A 110 -2.14 8.88 -7.75
N VAL A 111 -0.97 8.53 -8.27
CA VAL A 111 0.29 9.16 -7.90
C VAL A 111 0.07 10.66 -8.06
N LYS A 112 -0.10 11.38 -6.95
CA LYS A 112 -0.09 12.83 -6.99
C LYS A 112 1.26 13.18 -7.58
N LYS A 113 1.30 14.01 -8.65
CA LYS A 113 2.56 14.57 -9.13
C LYS A 113 3.31 15.04 -7.90
N GLN A 114 4.49 14.48 -7.64
CA GLN A 114 5.29 14.89 -6.51
C GLN A 114 5.42 16.41 -6.61
N GLN A 115 4.87 17.10 -5.62
CA GLN A 115 5.24 18.49 -5.41
C GLN A 115 6.72 18.43 -5.03
N SER A 116 7.54 19.28 -5.66
CA SER A 116 8.96 19.40 -5.32
C SER A 116 9.08 19.54 -3.81
N ALA A 117 9.75 18.58 -3.17
CA ALA A 117 9.97 18.63 -1.74
C ALA A 117 10.85 19.85 -1.45
N GLU A 118 10.34 20.78 -0.66
CA GLU A 118 11.09 21.93 -0.16
C GLU A 118 11.39 21.67 1.31
N LEU A 119 12.67 21.61 1.66
CA LEU A 119 13.12 21.49 3.04
C LEU A 119 13.74 22.83 3.44
N VAL A 120 13.30 23.37 4.58
CA VAL A 120 13.89 24.58 5.15
C VAL A 120 14.70 24.19 6.38
N VAL A 121 16.02 24.38 6.31
CA VAL A 121 16.94 24.21 7.43
C VAL A 121 17.62 25.55 7.69
N ASP A 122 17.54 26.05 8.93
CA ASP A 122 18.13 27.33 9.34
C ASP A 122 17.78 28.54 8.46
N GLY A 123 16.56 28.53 7.88
CA GLY A 123 16.06 29.60 7.02
C GLY A 123 16.51 29.51 5.55
N VAL A 124 17.28 28.49 5.17
CA VAL A 124 17.67 28.21 3.78
C VAL A 124 16.74 27.13 3.21
N SER A 125 16.13 27.43 2.06
CA SER A 125 15.24 26.50 1.35
C SER A 125 16.00 25.66 0.33
N PHE A 126 15.96 24.34 0.48
CA PHE A 126 16.55 23.37 -0.44
C PHE A 126 15.44 22.69 -1.25
N ARG A 127 15.60 22.67 -2.58
CA ARG A 127 14.63 22.11 -3.52
C ARG A 127 15.24 21.04 -4.45
N GLU A 128 16.57 20.99 -4.54
CA GLU A 128 17.28 20.01 -5.36
C GLU A 128 17.42 18.69 -4.61
N THR A 129 17.22 17.58 -5.34
CA THR A 129 17.13 16.24 -4.74
C THR A 129 18.48 15.75 -4.23
N ASP A 130 19.58 16.18 -4.85
CA ASP A 130 20.94 15.81 -4.44
C ASP A 130 21.36 16.54 -3.15
N GLU A 131 21.14 17.85 -3.07
CA GLU A 131 21.40 18.65 -1.86
C GLU A 131 20.60 18.14 -0.65
N LEU A 132 19.32 17.80 -0.87
CA LEU A 132 18.48 17.19 0.16
C LEU A 132 19.06 15.87 0.65
N SER A 133 19.59 15.05 -0.25
CA SER A 133 20.17 13.75 0.09
C SER A 133 21.42 13.88 0.97
N GLU A 134 22.27 14.87 0.70
CA GLU A 134 23.45 15.18 1.51
C GLU A 134 23.04 15.67 2.89
N ILE A 135 22.08 16.59 3.00
CA ILE A 135 21.57 17.10 4.27
C ILE A 135 20.98 15.96 5.12
N PHE A 136 20.22 15.04 4.51
CA PHE A 136 19.71 13.87 5.22
C PHE A 136 20.84 12.94 5.67
N ALA A 137 21.81 12.66 4.80
CA ALA A 137 22.94 11.82 5.13
C ALA A 137 23.76 12.38 6.31
N ASP A 138 24.02 13.68 6.30
CA ASP A 138 24.76 14.38 7.35
C ASP A 138 23.98 14.39 8.67
N TYR A 139 22.68 14.68 8.62
CA TYR A 139 21.80 14.62 9.79
C TYR A 139 21.80 13.23 10.45
N PHE A 140 21.58 12.17 9.67
CA PHE A 140 21.53 10.81 10.21
C PHE A 140 22.90 10.32 10.69
N SER A 141 23.99 10.72 10.03
CA SER A 141 25.35 10.43 10.49
C SER A 141 25.64 11.09 11.83
N THR A 142 25.28 12.36 11.97
CA THR A 142 25.47 13.13 13.21
C THR A 142 24.62 12.59 14.36
N VAL A 143 23.36 12.24 14.12
CA VAL A 143 22.49 11.63 15.13
C VAL A 143 23.03 10.28 15.59
N ALA A 144 23.48 9.44 14.65
CA ALA A 144 24.11 8.17 14.96
C ALA A 144 25.37 8.36 15.81
N GLU A 145 26.28 9.25 15.40
CA GLU A 145 27.51 9.55 16.12
C GLU A 145 27.24 10.10 17.53
N THR A 146 26.28 11.01 17.67
CA THR A 146 25.89 11.58 18.97
C THR A 146 25.32 10.50 19.89
N SER A 147 24.53 9.57 19.36
CA SER A 147 23.95 8.47 20.13
C SER A 147 25.01 7.47 20.61
N ILE A 148 25.99 7.18 19.76
CA ILE A 148 27.14 6.32 20.06
C ILE A 148 28.06 6.97 21.09
N ASN A 149 28.41 8.25 20.91
CA ASN A 149 29.24 8.99 21.86
C ASN A 149 28.57 9.11 23.23
N ARG A 150 27.26 9.32 23.29
CA ARG A 150 26.52 9.32 24.57
C ARG A 150 26.64 7.98 25.30
N TYR A 151 26.56 6.87 24.56
CA TYR A 151 26.73 5.53 25.12
C TYR A 151 28.14 5.32 25.68
N TYR A 152 29.19 5.69 24.93
CA TYR A 152 30.58 5.54 25.39
C TYR A 152 30.89 6.41 26.60
N VAL A 153 30.47 7.68 26.60
CA VAL A 153 30.69 8.59 27.74
C VAL A 153 30.03 8.04 29.00
N GLN A 154 28.78 7.58 28.92
CA GLN A 154 28.07 7.00 30.06
C GLN A 154 28.74 5.73 30.60
N HIS A 155 29.28 4.89 29.72
CA HIS A 155 30.05 3.70 30.13
C HIS A 155 31.44 4.04 30.70
N MET A 156 32.12 5.08 30.21
CA MET A 156 33.41 5.51 30.72
C MET A 156 33.31 6.09 32.15
N TYR A 157 32.23 6.82 32.44
CA TYR A 157 31.92 7.25 33.81
C TYR A 157 31.62 6.08 34.74
N TYR A 158 30.95 5.03 34.26
CA TYR A 158 30.68 3.84 35.07
C TYR A 158 31.95 3.04 35.37
N PHE A 159 32.85 2.91 34.39
CA PHE A 159 34.08 2.13 34.54
C PHE A 159 35.08 2.80 35.50
N SER A 160 35.25 4.13 35.39
CA SER A 160 36.11 4.89 36.32
C SER A 160 35.59 4.87 37.77
N HIS A 161 34.26 4.85 37.98
CA HIS A 161 33.69 4.75 39.32
C HIS A 161 33.88 3.35 39.94
N VAL A 162 33.74 2.28 39.15
CA VAL A 162 33.93 0.90 39.61
C VAL A 162 35.40 0.64 39.96
N GLU A 163 36.36 1.20 39.22
CA GLU A 163 37.78 1.07 39.54
C GLU A 163 38.17 1.78 40.84
N TYR A 164 37.61 2.97 41.12
CA TYR A 164 37.82 3.68 42.39
C TYR A 164 37.23 2.93 43.60
N GLU A 165 36.01 2.41 43.48
CA GLU A 165 35.36 1.59 44.52
C GLU A 165 36.14 0.30 44.80
N PHE A 166 36.61 -0.39 43.75
CA PHE A 166 37.40 -1.61 43.89
C PHE A 166 38.77 -1.35 44.54
N PHE A 167 39.42 -0.23 44.20
CA PHE A 167 40.66 0.21 44.84
C PHE A 167 40.45 0.55 46.33
N LEU A 168 39.37 1.25 46.69
CA LEU A 168 39.03 1.55 48.08
C LEU A 168 38.67 0.31 48.90
N LEU A 169 37.97 -0.67 48.32
CA LEU A 169 37.62 -1.93 49.00
C LEU A 169 38.83 -2.86 49.18
N SER A 170 39.78 -2.86 48.24
CA SER A 170 41.01 -3.67 48.34
C SER A 170 41.94 -3.19 49.47
N THR A 171 42.03 -1.87 49.67
CA THR A 171 42.85 -1.27 50.75
C THR A 171 42.20 -1.44 52.14
N LEU A 172 40.86 -1.44 52.22
CA LEU A 172 40.13 -1.74 53.46
C LEU A 172 40.26 -3.22 53.86
N LYS A 173 40.24 -4.16 52.89
CA LYS A 173 40.30 -5.60 53.17
C LYS A 173 41.72 -6.08 53.57
N ALA A 174 42.77 -5.40 53.13
CA ALA A 174 44.14 -5.65 53.58
C ALA A 174 44.37 -5.32 55.07
N ARG A 175 43.51 -4.49 55.67
CA ARG A 175 43.60 -4.09 57.09
C ARG A 175 42.82 -5.00 58.05
N SER A 176 41.92 -5.86 57.54
CA SER A 176 40.99 -6.67 58.34
C SER A 176 41.29 -8.19 58.32
N GLY A 177 42.34 -8.64 57.63
CA GLY A 177 42.67 -10.06 57.45
C GLY A 177 43.48 -10.71 58.59
N ARG A 178 42.98 -10.68 59.82
CA ARG A 178 43.43 -11.60 60.90
C ARG A 178 42.21 -12.05 61.70
N GLY A 179 41.58 -13.16 61.30
CA GLY A 179 40.58 -13.79 62.14
C GLY A 179 39.51 -14.61 61.43
N HIS A 180 39.67 -15.93 61.56
CA HIS A 180 38.61 -16.91 61.81
C HIS A 180 37.88 -17.61 60.65
N LYS A 181 37.88 -18.94 60.83
CA LYS A 181 37.24 -20.04 60.11
C LYS A 181 35.71 -19.96 60.28
N CYS A 182 34.95 -20.40 59.28
CA CYS A 182 34.08 -21.59 59.36
C CYS A 182 33.03 -21.66 58.23
N THR A 183 32.87 -22.89 57.73
CA THR A 183 31.68 -23.50 57.12
C THR A 183 31.19 -23.01 55.75
N GLN A 184 31.52 -23.82 54.73
CA GLN A 184 30.81 -23.90 53.46
C GLN A 184 29.41 -24.52 53.67
N LYS A 185 28.38 -23.86 53.13
CA LYS A 185 27.14 -24.51 52.69
C LYS A 185 26.95 -24.17 51.22
N GLN A 186 27.13 -25.15 50.35
CA GLN A 186 26.70 -25.08 48.95
C GLN A 186 25.18 -25.18 48.90
N LYS A 187 24.54 -24.24 48.20
CA LYS A 187 23.20 -24.42 47.62
C LYS A 187 23.31 -24.16 46.12
N MET A 188 23.18 -25.24 45.35
CA MET A 188 22.78 -25.21 43.94
C MET A 188 21.31 -24.81 43.87
N TYR A 189 20.97 -23.87 42.99
CA TYR A 189 19.65 -23.78 42.38
C TYR A 189 19.80 -23.39 40.90
N TRP A 190 18.84 -23.92 40.16
CA TRP A 190 18.73 -24.13 38.71
C TRP A 190 18.72 -22.88 37.86
#